data_AF-A0A0R2L8D9-F1
#
_entry.id   AF-A0A0R2L8D9-F1
#
_cell.length_a   1.000
_cell.length_b   1.000
_cell.length_c   1.000
_cell.angle_alpha   90.00
_cell.angle_beta   90.00
_cell.angle_gamma   90.00
#
_symmetry.space_group_name_H-M   'P 1'
#
loop_
_entity.id
_entity.type
_entity.pdbx_description
1 polymer ?
#
loop_
_entity_poly.entity_id
_entity_poly.type
_entity_poly.pdbx_seq_one_letter_code
_entity_poly.pdbx_strand_id
1 'polypeptide(L)'
;MIILSAYNSCNKVYNEIDFKYNSGILYGGDIMRFNSLIDALLDEFDANNNAAYEQLKVTPKMFQQIKNHQILPGKDFIERLSRLTNNNELLQLFKQKSEEFEVPKQLGSKPSALKILIGVITVGIISGLFTGFGYQPLWLFVLVLIIGLLIVLPIFFNEYWLVGKLEMIRTFFDKNEIKKVLQLLNLKKKYVKSFKYSDVSKVELIYKPKKRMSPFDFTGDYFYMIFDMSTGEKQALNLEKMDSSRLESFVFFLSSKNMIVEDQNGVLEALGHHENLFEHFANVGE
;
A
#
# COMPACT_ATOMS: atom_id res chain seq x y z
N MET A 1 -35.00 -10.83 -13.06
CA MET A 1 -34.67 -9.70 -13.98
C MET A 1 -34.08 -8.49 -13.26
N ILE A 2 -34.50 -8.18 -12.02
CA ILE A 2 -33.95 -7.06 -11.22
C ILE A 2 -32.50 -7.29 -10.74
N ILE A 3 -32.08 -8.55 -10.55
CA ILE A 3 -30.74 -8.90 -10.07
C ILE A 3 -29.65 -8.67 -11.14
N LEU A 4 -29.95 -8.83 -12.44
CA LEU A 4 -28.99 -8.51 -13.50
C LEU A 4 -28.79 -6.99 -13.68
N SER A 5 -29.79 -6.18 -13.37
CA SER A 5 -29.68 -4.71 -13.42
C SER A 5 -28.77 -4.18 -12.30
N ALA A 6 -28.74 -4.82 -11.14
CA ALA A 6 -27.81 -4.46 -10.05
C ALA A 6 -26.37 -4.90 -10.35
N TYR A 7 -26.19 -6.02 -11.05
CA TYR A 7 -24.87 -6.52 -11.46
C TYR A 7 -24.15 -5.55 -12.42
N ASN A 8 -24.87 -5.00 -13.40
CA ASN A 8 -24.30 -4.00 -14.32
C ASN A 8 -24.10 -2.63 -13.68
N SER A 9 -24.88 -2.26 -12.66
CA SER A 9 -24.71 -0.97 -11.98
C SER A 9 -23.59 -0.99 -10.93
N CYS A 10 -23.28 -2.16 -10.33
CA CYS A 10 -22.20 -2.31 -9.37
C CYS A 10 -20.82 -2.41 -10.06
N ASN A 11 -20.74 -3.06 -11.22
CA ASN A 11 -19.53 -3.04 -12.05
C ASN A 11 -19.21 -1.66 -12.63
N LYS A 12 -20.22 -0.79 -12.80
CA LYS A 12 -19.98 0.60 -13.23
C LYS A 12 -19.34 1.47 -12.15
N VAL A 13 -19.62 1.19 -10.87
CA VAL A 13 -19.05 1.93 -9.73
C VAL A 13 -17.62 1.50 -9.40
N TYR A 14 -17.17 0.33 -9.88
CA TYR A 14 -15.77 -0.10 -9.77
C TYR A 14 -14.92 0.19 -11.02
N ASN A 15 -15.54 0.57 -12.15
CA ASN A 15 -14.85 0.84 -13.42
C ASN A 15 -14.89 2.31 -13.88
N GLU A 16 -15.44 3.24 -13.10
CA GLU A 16 -15.31 4.69 -13.36
C GLU A 16 -14.36 5.31 -12.33
N ILE A 17 -13.06 5.01 -12.46
CA ILE A 17 -12.05 6.03 -12.17
C ILE A 17 -11.86 6.80 -13.48
N ASP A 18 -12.80 7.71 -13.74
CA ASP A 18 -12.76 8.64 -14.86
C ASP A 18 -11.61 9.63 -14.62
N PHE A 19 -10.41 9.30 -15.10
CA PHE A 19 -9.27 10.20 -15.12
C PHE A 19 -9.47 11.23 -16.22
N LYS A 20 -9.97 12.41 -15.82
CA LYS A 20 -9.98 13.59 -16.69
C LYS A 20 -8.55 13.98 -17.07
N TYR A 21 -8.24 13.74 -18.33
CA TYR A 21 -7.09 14.28 -19.04
C TYR A 21 -7.06 15.81 -18.97
N ASN A 22 -5.89 16.36 -18.67
CA ASN A 22 -5.51 17.69 -19.14
C ASN A 22 -4.07 17.64 -19.65
N SER A 23 -4.00 17.61 -20.99
CA SER A 23 -2.92 18.00 -21.91
C SER A 23 -1.55 18.39 -21.34
N GLY A 24 -0.51 17.65 -21.76
CA GLY A 24 0.85 18.18 -21.86
C GLY A 24 1.97 17.16 -21.73
N ILE A 25 2.34 16.53 -22.86
CA ILE A 25 3.53 15.68 -23.07
C ILE A 25 3.45 14.27 -22.45
N LEU A 26 3.55 13.26 -23.33
CA LEU A 26 3.60 11.83 -23.02
C LEU A 26 4.90 11.47 -22.27
N TYR A 27 4.95 11.77 -20.98
CA TYR A 27 5.84 11.07 -20.05
C TYR A 27 4.95 10.21 -19.15
N GLY A 28 5.30 8.93 -19.01
CA GLY A 28 4.65 8.06 -18.02
C GLY A 28 4.82 8.60 -16.60
N GLY A 29 4.23 7.92 -15.61
CA GLY A 29 4.26 8.32 -14.19
C GLY A 29 5.63 8.78 -13.69
N ASP A 30 5.67 9.53 -12.58
CA ASP A 30 6.89 10.21 -12.10
C ASP A 30 8.07 9.24 -11.88
N ILE A 31 7.76 7.97 -11.59
CA ILE A 31 8.75 6.89 -11.49
C ILE A 31 9.46 6.61 -12.82
N MET A 32 8.79 6.71 -13.97
CA MET A 32 9.43 6.57 -15.28
C MET A 32 10.34 7.73 -15.61
N ARG A 33 9.90 8.96 -15.31
CA ARG A 33 10.76 10.13 -15.46
C ARG A 33 11.99 10.02 -14.57
N PHE A 34 11.81 9.50 -13.36
CA PHE A 34 12.92 9.25 -12.45
C PHE A 34 13.88 8.18 -12.98
N ASN A 35 13.36 7.06 -13.49
CA ASN A 35 14.15 5.98 -14.07
C ASN A 35 14.94 6.43 -15.31
N SER A 36 14.32 7.18 -16.22
CA SER A 36 15.01 7.69 -17.41
C SER A 36 16.13 8.68 -17.08
N LEU A 37 15.94 9.50 -16.03
CA LEU A 37 17.00 10.38 -15.52
C LEU A 37 18.13 9.55 -14.88
N ILE A 38 17.82 8.48 -14.15
CA ILE A 38 18.85 7.57 -13.64
C ILE A 38 19.65 6.96 -14.78
N ASP A 39 19.01 6.44 -15.82
CA ASP A 39 19.71 5.78 -16.93
C ASP A 39 20.64 6.74 -17.65
N ALA A 40 20.14 7.93 -18.00
CA ALA A 40 20.94 8.95 -18.67
C ALA A 40 22.19 9.32 -17.85
N LEU A 41 22.04 9.47 -16.53
CA LEU A 41 23.14 9.81 -15.64
C LEU A 41 24.10 8.65 -15.39
N LEU A 42 23.59 7.41 -15.33
CA LEU A 42 24.43 6.23 -15.19
C LEU A 42 25.22 5.95 -16.46
N ASP A 43 24.64 6.10 -17.65
CA ASP A 43 25.35 5.92 -18.92
C ASP A 43 26.41 7.02 -19.14
N GLU A 44 26.10 8.28 -18.80
CA GLU A 44 27.10 9.37 -18.81
C GLU A 44 28.24 9.09 -17.82
N PHE A 45 27.91 8.61 -16.62
CA PHE A 45 28.90 8.35 -15.59
C PHE A 45 29.78 7.13 -15.92
N ASP A 46 29.20 6.03 -16.42
CA ASP A 46 29.90 4.80 -16.80
C ASP A 46 30.81 5.03 -18.02
N ALA A 47 30.35 5.79 -19.03
CA ALA A 47 31.17 6.20 -20.17
C ALA A 47 32.43 6.99 -19.74
N ASN A 48 32.36 7.69 -18.61
CA ASN A 48 33.45 8.47 -18.06
C ASN A 48 34.32 7.72 -17.03
N ASN A 49 33.92 6.52 -16.57
CA ASN A 49 34.54 5.91 -15.39
C ASN A 49 34.44 4.37 -15.28
N ASN A 50 35.59 3.70 -15.43
CA ASN A 50 35.70 2.24 -15.30
C ASN A 50 35.53 1.69 -13.85
N ALA A 51 35.32 2.55 -12.82
CA ALA A 51 35.16 2.15 -11.41
C ALA A 51 33.85 2.64 -10.77
N ALA A 52 32.77 2.74 -11.56
CA ALA A 52 31.50 3.36 -11.18
C ALA A 52 30.91 2.89 -9.83
N TYR A 53 30.96 1.59 -9.55
CA TYR A 53 30.37 1.00 -8.34
C TYR A 53 31.08 1.42 -7.04
N GLU A 54 32.40 1.64 -7.06
CA GLU A 54 33.15 2.06 -5.87
C GLU A 54 32.80 3.49 -5.44
N GLN A 55 32.69 4.39 -6.42
CA GLN A 55 32.37 5.80 -6.16
C GLN A 55 30.93 6.00 -5.69
N LEU A 56 30.01 5.23 -6.27
CA LEU A 56 28.60 5.19 -5.85
C LEU A 56 28.40 4.40 -4.54
N LYS A 57 29.44 3.70 -4.06
CA LYS A 57 29.41 2.84 -2.86
C LYS A 57 28.34 1.76 -2.92
N VAL A 58 28.19 1.13 -4.08
CA VAL A 58 27.24 0.04 -4.32
C VAL A 58 27.99 -1.21 -4.75
N THR A 59 27.37 -2.37 -4.57
CA THR A 59 27.91 -3.62 -5.13
C THR A 59 27.63 -3.69 -6.63
N PRO A 60 28.44 -4.42 -7.42
CA PRO A 60 28.16 -4.63 -8.84
C PRO A 60 26.74 -5.20 -9.08
N LYS A 61 26.29 -6.11 -8.20
CA LYS A 61 24.93 -6.66 -8.26
C LYS A 61 23.88 -5.57 -8.09
N MET A 62 23.99 -4.75 -7.05
CA MET A 62 23.05 -3.66 -6.79
C MET A 62 23.04 -2.63 -7.94
N PHE A 63 24.21 -2.32 -8.49
CA PHE A 63 24.33 -1.43 -9.66
C PHE A 63 23.53 -1.95 -10.86
N GLN A 64 23.68 -3.24 -11.19
CA GLN A 64 22.90 -3.87 -12.27
C GLN A 64 21.40 -3.89 -11.97
N GLN A 65 21.01 -4.14 -10.71
CA GLN A 65 19.60 -4.11 -10.32
C GLN A 65 18.98 -2.71 -10.43
N ILE A 66 19.75 -1.65 -10.14
CA ILE A 66 19.32 -0.26 -10.36
C ILE A 66 19.18 0.03 -11.86
N LYS A 67 20.17 -0.36 -12.68
CA LYS A 67 20.14 -0.17 -14.13
C LYS A 67 18.97 -0.90 -14.81
N ASN A 68 18.56 -2.05 -14.25
CA ASN A 68 17.41 -2.81 -14.74
C ASN A 68 16.08 -2.41 -14.08
N HIS A 69 16.04 -1.30 -13.34
CA HIS A 69 14.86 -0.80 -12.60
C HIS A 69 14.24 -1.79 -11.59
N GLN A 70 14.97 -2.84 -11.21
CA GLN A 70 14.52 -3.82 -10.21
C GLN A 70 14.60 -3.28 -8.79
N ILE A 71 15.35 -2.18 -8.59
CA ILE A 71 15.55 -1.55 -7.31
C ILE A 71 15.48 -0.03 -7.47
N LEU A 72 14.66 0.61 -6.64
CA LEU A 72 14.76 2.04 -6.40
C LEU A 72 15.85 2.31 -5.35
N PRO A 73 16.90 3.09 -5.70
CA PRO A 73 18.00 3.34 -4.78
C PRO A 73 17.62 4.32 -3.66
N GLY A 74 18.35 4.24 -2.55
CA GLY A 74 18.20 5.16 -1.43
C GLY A 74 18.79 6.55 -1.69
N LYS A 75 18.43 7.51 -0.84
CA LYS A 75 18.86 8.92 -0.90
C LYS A 75 20.37 9.10 -1.10
N ASP A 76 21.20 8.35 -0.36
CA ASP A 76 22.66 8.52 -0.43
C ASP A 76 23.22 8.21 -1.82
N PHE A 77 22.65 7.23 -2.51
CA PHE A 77 23.04 6.90 -3.89
C PHE A 77 22.69 8.05 -4.83
N ILE A 78 21.46 8.57 -4.73
CA ILE A 78 20.97 9.67 -5.56
C ILE A 78 21.81 10.93 -5.35
N GLU A 79 22.13 11.27 -4.09
CA GLU A 79 23.01 12.40 -3.78
C GLU A 79 24.43 12.21 -4.34
N ARG A 80 24.99 10.99 -4.30
CA ARG A 80 26.30 10.69 -4.87
C ARG A 80 26.29 10.83 -6.38
N LEU A 81 25.30 10.21 -7.05
CA LEU A 81 25.17 10.25 -8.50
C LEU A 81 25.04 11.70 -8.98
N SER A 82 24.12 12.48 -8.40
CA SER A 82 23.95 13.90 -8.73
C SER A 82 25.21 14.74 -8.52
N ARG A 83 26.02 14.45 -7.50
CA ARG A 83 27.30 15.15 -7.28
C ARG A 83 28.35 14.77 -8.32
N LEU A 84 28.42 13.50 -8.70
CA LEU A 84 29.41 12.98 -9.65
C LEU A 84 29.11 13.43 -11.09
N THR A 85 27.84 13.52 -11.47
CA THR A 85 27.41 13.98 -12.80
C THR A 85 27.14 15.47 -12.87
N ASN A 86 27.26 16.20 -11.74
CA ASN A 86 26.90 17.62 -11.63
C ASN A 86 25.46 17.93 -12.09
N ASN A 87 24.55 16.96 -11.98
CA ASN A 87 23.14 17.10 -12.37
C ASN A 87 22.22 17.08 -11.15
N ASN A 88 21.54 18.20 -10.92
CA ASN A 88 20.63 18.38 -9.78
C ASN A 88 19.16 18.04 -10.09
N GLU A 89 18.80 17.79 -11.35
CA GLU A 89 17.40 17.52 -11.74
C GLU A 89 16.88 16.25 -11.05
N LEU A 90 17.66 15.16 -11.08
CA LEU A 90 17.33 13.90 -10.41
C LEU A 90 17.08 14.12 -8.91
N LEU A 91 17.96 14.87 -8.24
CA LEU A 91 17.85 15.15 -6.82
C LEU A 91 16.66 16.06 -6.49
N GLN A 92 16.32 17.01 -7.36
CA GLN A 92 15.16 17.88 -7.19
C GLN A 92 13.85 17.10 -7.34
N LEU A 93 13.72 16.28 -8.39
CA LEU A 93 12.57 15.41 -8.59
C LEU A 93 12.38 14.47 -7.40
N PHE A 94 13.46 13.82 -6.97
CA PHE A 94 13.46 12.94 -5.81
C PHE A 94 12.95 13.63 -4.54
N LYS A 95 13.47 14.83 -4.24
CA LYS A 95 13.06 15.61 -3.08
C LYS A 95 11.58 15.99 -3.16
N GLN A 96 11.17 16.57 -4.28
CA GLN A 96 9.78 16.98 -4.51
C GLN A 96 8.82 15.80 -4.27
N LYS A 97 9.06 14.66 -4.91
CA LYS A 97 8.18 13.48 -4.81
C LYS A 97 8.18 12.86 -3.42
N SER A 98 9.30 12.90 -2.72
CA SER A 98 9.38 12.44 -1.32
C SER A 98 8.59 13.33 -0.35
N GLU A 99 8.47 14.62 -0.64
CA GLU A 99 7.75 15.60 0.18
C GLU A 99 6.23 15.61 -0.09
N GLU A 100 5.80 15.20 -1.29
CA GLU A 100 4.38 14.99 -1.61
C GLU A 100 3.71 13.95 -0.68
N PHE A 101 4.50 13.02 -0.12
CA PHE A 101 4.02 12.11 0.92
C PHE A 101 4.00 12.80 2.30
N GLU A 102 2.92 13.52 2.58
CA GLU A 102 2.73 14.24 3.84
C GLU A 102 2.74 13.30 5.07
N VAL A 103 3.74 13.43 5.95
CA VAL A 103 3.82 12.70 7.23
C VAL A 103 3.51 13.61 8.44
N PRO A 104 2.78 13.12 9.46
CA PRO A 104 2.37 11.73 9.67
C PRO A 104 1.15 11.32 8.83
N LYS A 105 1.24 10.15 8.19
CA LYS A 105 0.15 9.60 7.36
C LYS A 105 -0.32 8.26 7.89
N GLN A 106 -1.62 8.02 7.80
CA GLN A 106 -2.20 6.72 8.10
C GLN A 106 -2.34 5.88 6.82
N LEU A 107 -1.80 4.67 6.82
CA LEU A 107 -2.05 3.66 5.79
C LEU A 107 -2.99 2.59 6.36
N GLY A 108 -3.97 2.18 5.55
CA GLY A 108 -5.08 1.33 6.01
C GLY A 108 -6.21 2.10 6.72
N SER A 109 -7.20 1.37 7.20
CA SER A 109 -8.44 1.96 7.75
C SER A 109 -8.47 1.90 9.27
N LYS A 110 -8.09 3.01 9.93
CA LYS A 110 -8.36 3.20 11.35
C LYS A 110 -9.87 3.11 11.63
N PRO A 111 -10.26 2.56 12.79
CA PRO A 111 -11.62 2.67 13.28
C PRO A 111 -12.08 4.13 13.30
N SER A 112 -13.07 4.47 12.47
CA SER A 112 -13.78 5.76 12.55
C SER A 112 -15.06 5.56 13.36
N ALA A 113 -15.36 6.51 14.24
CA ALA A 113 -16.60 6.50 15.02
C ALA A 113 -17.84 6.43 14.11
N LEU A 114 -17.79 7.04 12.92
CA LEU A 114 -18.86 6.97 11.94
C LEU A 114 -19.08 5.54 11.42
N LYS A 115 -18.00 4.81 11.12
CA LYS A 115 -18.09 3.41 10.66
C LYS A 115 -18.62 2.49 11.75
N ILE A 116 -18.21 2.73 13.00
CA ILE A 116 -18.77 2.03 14.17
C ILE A 116 -20.27 2.28 14.26
N LEU A 117 -20.69 3.56 14.19
CA LEU A 117 -22.09 3.95 14.28
C LEU A 117 -22.94 3.33 13.18
N ILE A 118 -22.49 3.38 11.93
CA ILE A 118 -23.19 2.75 10.79
C ILE A 118 -23.31 1.24 11.01
N GLY A 119 -22.24 0.58 11.46
CA GLY A 119 -22.27 -0.84 11.80
C GLY A 119 -23.29 -1.18 12.88
N VAL A 120 -23.33 -0.41 13.97
CA VAL A 120 -24.29 -0.58 15.06
C VAL A 120 -25.73 -0.39 14.59
N ILE A 121 -26.00 0.66 13.80
CA ILE A 121 -27.33 0.91 13.24
C ILE A 121 -27.77 -0.23 12.32
N THR A 122 -26.86 -0.69 11.45
CA THR A 122 -27.13 -1.78 10.50
C THR A 122 -27.49 -3.07 11.24
N VAL A 123 -26.72 -3.43 12.25
CA VAL A 123 -27.00 -4.59 13.10
C VAL A 123 -28.31 -4.41 13.87
N GLY A 124 -28.61 -3.19 14.34
CA GLY A 124 -29.87 -2.88 15.00
C GLY A 124 -31.09 -3.11 14.11
N ILE A 125 -31.03 -2.65 12.85
CA ILE A 125 -32.11 -2.87 11.86
C ILE A 125 -32.26 -4.35 11.54
N ILE A 126 -31.16 -5.06 11.29
CA ILE A 126 -31.18 -6.51 11.02
C ILE A 126 -31.77 -7.26 12.21
N SER A 127 -31.34 -6.94 13.42
CA SER A 127 -31.85 -7.57 14.64
C SER A 127 -33.34 -7.29 14.82
N GLY A 128 -33.79 -6.06 14.54
CA GLY A 128 -35.20 -5.69 14.55
C GLY A 128 -36.01 -6.50 13.56
N LEU A 129 -35.52 -6.70 12.33
CA LEU A 129 -36.16 -7.55 11.33
C LEU A 129 -36.30 -9.00 11.80
N PHE A 130 -35.22 -9.58 12.34
CA PHE A 130 -35.23 -10.96 12.83
C PHE A 130 -36.15 -11.16 14.05
N THR A 131 -36.36 -10.13 14.86
CA THR A 131 -37.25 -10.20 16.03
C THR A 131 -38.63 -9.60 15.83
N GLY A 132 -38.95 -9.23 14.58
CA GLY A 132 -40.23 -8.67 14.18
C GLY A 132 -40.46 -7.21 14.59
N PHE A 133 -39.47 -6.48 15.09
CA PHE A 133 -39.62 -5.11 15.62
C PHE A 133 -40.52 -5.01 16.86
N GLY A 134 -40.34 -5.94 17.81
CA GLY A 134 -40.96 -5.84 19.14
C GLY A 134 -42.18 -6.73 19.35
N TYR A 135 -42.54 -7.58 18.38
CA TYR A 135 -43.53 -8.66 18.61
C TYR A 135 -42.97 -9.79 19.48
N GLN A 136 -41.64 -9.95 19.49
CA GLN A 136 -40.96 -10.90 20.37
C GLN A 136 -40.53 -10.23 21.69
N PRO A 137 -40.32 -11.02 22.76
CA PRO A 137 -39.82 -10.51 24.02
C PRO A 137 -38.52 -9.72 23.86
N LEU A 138 -38.41 -8.60 24.59
CA LEU A 138 -37.27 -7.69 24.52
C LEU A 138 -35.92 -8.40 24.72
N TRP A 139 -35.87 -9.40 25.59
CA TRP A 139 -34.65 -10.15 25.88
C TRP A 139 -34.09 -10.87 24.63
N LEU A 140 -34.96 -11.34 23.75
CA LEU A 140 -34.55 -12.04 22.54
C LEU A 140 -33.96 -11.05 21.52
N PHE A 141 -34.54 -9.85 21.41
CA PHE A 141 -33.95 -8.76 20.62
C PHE A 141 -32.55 -8.39 21.13
N VAL A 142 -32.39 -8.21 22.44
CA VAL A 142 -31.08 -7.87 23.04
C VAL A 142 -30.06 -8.98 22.77
N LEU A 143 -30.47 -10.25 22.87
CA LEU A 143 -29.60 -11.38 22.57
C LEU A 143 -29.12 -11.39 21.12
N VAL A 144 -30.04 -11.25 20.16
CA VAL A 144 -29.72 -11.19 18.72
C VAL A 144 -28.83 -9.99 18.40
N LEU A 145 -29.11 -8.83 19.01
CA LEU A 145 -28.31 -7.62 18.85
C LEU A 145 -26.87 -7.82 19.32
N ILE A 146 -26.67 -8.40 20.51
CA ILE A 146 -25.33 -8.66 21.05
C ILE A 146 -24.56 -9.62 20.15
N ILE A 147 -25.18 -10.72 19.72
CA ILE A 147 -24.55 -11.70 18.83
C ILE A 147 -24.17 -11.05 17.49
N GLY A 148 -25.09 -10.27 16.91
CA GLY A 148 -24.85 -9.54 15.67
C GLY A 148 -23.68 -8.57 15.80
N LEU A 149 -23.60 -7.81 16.89
CA LEU A 149 -22.49 -6.89 17.13
C LEU A 149 -21.15 -7.63 17.29
N LEU A 150 -21.12 -8.76 17.99
CA LEU A 150 -19.89 -9.54 18.17
C LEU A 150 -19.36 -10.12 16.86
N ILE A 151 -20.23 -10.43 15.91
CA ILE A 151 -19.85 -10.99 14.61
C ILE A 151 -19.51 -9.88 13.60
N VAL A 152 -20.36 -8.87 13.49
CA VAL A 152 -20.30 -7.87 12.41
C VAL A 152 -19.29 -6.77 12.71
N LEU A 153 -19.21 -6.31 13.96
CA LEU A 153 -18.39 -5.16 14.32
C LEU A 153 -16.90 -5.42 14.06
N PRO A 154 -16.29 -6.56 14.42
CA PRO A 154 -14.88 -6.83 14.15
C PRO A 154 -14.47 -6.82 12.68
N ILE A 155 -15.39 -7.13 11.76
CA ILE A 155 -15.13 -7.22 10.31
C ILE A 155 -14.71 -5.86 9.74
N PHE A 156 -15.23 -4.76 10.28
CA PHE A 156 -14.95 -3.42 9.79
C PHE A 156 -13.58 -2.86 10.22
N PHE A 157 -12.87 -3.57 11.10
CA PHE A 157 -11.62 -3.09 11.67
C PHE A 157 -10.46 -3.99 11.28
N ASN A 158 -9.59 -3.41 10.49
CA ASN A 158 -8.34 -4.02 10.07
C ASN A 158 -7.17 -3.34 10.77
N GLU A 159 -6.04 -4.02 10.71
CA GLU A 159 -4.76 -3.44 11.08
C GLU A 159 -4.52 -2.16 10.27
N TYR A 160 -3.85 -1.21 10.91
CA TYR A 160 -3.47 0.03 10.26
C TYR A 160 -2.07 0.43 10.68
N TRP A 161 -1.51 1.28 9.84
CA TRP A 161 -0.14 1.75 9.95
C TRP A 161 -0.14 3.26 10.09
N LEU A 162 0.70 3.77 10.99
CA LEU A 162 1.01 5.19 11.10
C LEU A 162 2.45 5.38 10.63
N VAL A 163 2.60 6.11 9.55
CA VAL A 163 3.88 6.46 8.95
C VAL A 163 4.31 7.80 9.52
N GLY A 164 5.33 7.78 10.38
CA GLY A 164 5.93 8.97 10.97
C GLY A 164 7.19 9.42 10.24
N LYS A 165 7.84 10.47 10.75
CA LYS A 165 9.07 11.02 10.17
C LYS A 165 10.30 10.12 10.34
N LEU A 166 10.35 9.33 11.41
CA LEU A 166 11.51 8.50 11.79
C LEU A 166 11.17 7.02 11.97
N GLU A 167 9.90 6.71 12.19
CA GLU A 167 9.43 5.36 12.49
C GLU A 167 8.08 5.09 11.84
N MET A 168 7.77 3.81 11.68
CA MET A 168 6.44 3.31 11.36
C MET A 168 5.88 2.56 12.55
N ILE A 169 4.59 2.78 12.80
CA ILE A 169 3.86 2.14 13.88
C ILE A 169 2.75 1.28 13.28
N ARG A 170 2.86 -0.03 13.44
CA ARG A 170 1.80 -0.99 13.11
C ARG A 170 0.92 -1.17 14.34
N THR A 171 -0.38 -0.90 14.18
CA THR A 171 -1.38 -1.25 15.19
C THR A 171 -2.18 -2.46 14.70
N PHE A 172 -2.22 -3.50 15.52
CA PHE A 172 -2.97 -4.71 15.23
C PHE A 172 -3.86 -5.13 16.40
N PHE A 173 -4.86 -5.94 16.08
CA PHE A 173 -5.88 -6.40 17.01
C PHE A 173 -5.66 -7.87 17.37
N ASP A 174 -6.26 -8.30 18.49
CA ASP A 174 -6.25 -9.71 18.87
C ASP A 174 -6.98 -10.54 17.81
N LYS A 175 -6.50 -11.78 17.60
CA LYS A 175 -7.13 -12.74 16.68
C LYS A 175 -8.50 -13.20 17.18
N ASN A 176 -8.75 -13.11 18.48
CA ASN A 176 -10.04 -13.43 19.07
C ASN A 176 -11.02 -12.26 18.88
N GLU A 177 -12.14 -12.52 18.22
CA GLU A 177 -13.14 -11.50 17.86
C GLU A 177 -13.71 -10.76 19.07
N ILE A 178 -13.95 -11.45 20.19
CA ILE A 178 -14.47 -10.81 21.41
C ILE A 178 -13.43 -9.84 21.97
N LYS A 179 -12.16 -10.25 22.03
CA LYS A 179 -11.07 -9.37 22.48
C LYS A 179 -10.88 -8.20 21.52
N LYS A 180 -11.05 -8.39 20.22
CA LYS A 180 -11.02 -7.34 19.20
C LYS A 180 -12.13 -6.31 19.44
N VAL A 181 -13.38 -6.74 19.72
CA VAL A 181 -14.46 -5.82 20.14
C VAL A 181 -14.08 -5.03 21.39
N LEU A 182 -13.55 -5.69 22.43
CA LEU A 182 -13.12 -4.99 23.65
C LEU A 182 -11.99 -3.97 23.37
N GLN A 183 -11.06 -4.28 22.48
CA GLN A 183 -10.02 -3.35 22.04
C GLN A 183 -10.59 -2.16 21.25
N LEU A 184 -11.66 -2.37 20.49
CA LEU A 184 -12.34 -1.31 19.74
C LEU A 184 -13.09 -0.35 20.65
N LEU A 185 -13.71 -0.87 21.70
CA LEU A 185 -14.35 -0.08 22.76
C LEU A 185 -13.33 0.57 23.72
N ASN A 186 -12.02 0.46 23.43
CA ASN A 186 -10.93 0.90 24.29
C ASN A 186 -10.96 0.31 25.72
N LEU A 187 -11.65 -0.82 25.91
CA LEU A 187 -11.69 -1.57 27.18
C LEU A 187 -10.46 -2.48 27.34
N LYS A 188 -9.77 -2.80 26.24
CA LYS A 188 -8.48 -3.49 26.23
C LYS A 188 -7.45 -2.72 25.40
N LYS A 189 -6.18 -2.83 25.77
CA LYS A 189 -5.07 -2.25 25.00
C LYS A 189 -4.93 -2.96 23.65
N LYS A 190 -4.72 -2.17 22.60
CA LYS A 190 -4.37 -2.64 21.26
C LYS A 190 -2.89 -3.03 21.24
N TYR A 191 -2.52 -3.91 20.32
CA TYR A 191 -1.12 -4.23 20.13
C TYR A 191 -0.48 -3.21 19.21
N VAL A 192 0.68 -2.71 19.61
CA VAL A 192 1.41 -1.67 18.90
C VAL A 192 2.84 -2.16 18.73
N LYS A 193 3.31 -2.11 17.50
CA LYS A 193 4.71 -2.41 17.16
C LYS A 193 5.26 -1.24 16.36
N SER A 194 6.28 -0.59 16.91
CA SER A 194 7.04 0.44 16.20
C SER A 194 8.36 -0.14 15.71
N PHE A 195 8.83 0.36 14.58
CA PHE A 195 10.19 0.14 14.11
C PHE A 195 10.70 1.38 13.41
N LYS A 196 12.00 1.65 13.56
CA LYS A 196 12.65 2.78 12.91
C LYS A 196 13.01 2.41 11.48
N TYR A 197 13.07 3.40 10.60
CA TYR A 197 13.52 3.16 9.23
C TYR A 197 14.96 2.63 9.15
N SER A 198 15.81 3.00 10.11
CA SER A 198 17.18 2.49 10.24
C SER A 198 17.26 0.98 10.48
N ASP A 199 16.19 0.39 10.99
CA ASP A 199 16.18 -1.03 11.36
C ASP A 199 15.74 -1.92 10.19
N VAL A 200 15.27 -1.31 9.09
CA VAL A 200 14.83 -1.97 7.86
C VAL A 200 16.04 -2.20 6.95
N SER A 201 16.28 -3.46 6.60
CA SER A 201 17.35 -3.85 5.69
C SER A 201 16.96 -3.61 4.23
N LYS A 202 15.74 -3.98 3.85
CA LYS A 202 15.18 -3.80 2.52
C LYS A 202 13.65 -3.80 2.56
N VAL A 203 13.07 -3.28 1.50
CA VAL A 203 11.62 -3.23 1.27
C VAL A 203 11.32 -3.92 -0.05
N GLU A 204 10.43 -4.88 -0.07
CA GLU A 204 10.06 -5.62 -1.29
C GLU A 204 8.61 -5.30 -1.67
N LEU A 205 8.40 -4.82 -2.89
CA LEU A 205 7.09 -4.60 -3.48
C LEU A 205 6.64 -5.86 -4.22
N ILE A 206 5.49 -6.41 -3.82
CA ILE A 206 4.99 -7.68 -4.36
C ILE A 206 3.54 -7.51 -4.79
N TYR A 207 3.30 -7.80 -6.06
CA TYR A 207 1.98 -8.06 -6.60
C TYR A 207 1.89 -9.52 -7.07
N LYS A 208 0.84 -10.24 -6.67
CA LYS A 208 0.51 -11.58 -7.19
C LYS A 208 -0.99 -11.69 -7.46
N PRO A 209 -1.42 -11.98 -8.70
CA PRO A 209 -2.82 -12.19 -9.01
C PRO A 209 -3.33 -13.43 -8.27
N LYS A 210 -4.50 -13.33 -7.65
CA LYS A 210 -5.11 -14.45 -6.93
C LYS A 210 -6.05 -15.20 -7.86
N LYS A 211 -5.84 -16.51 -8.01
CA LYS A 211 -6.77 -17.40 -8.71
C LYS A 211 -8.10 -17.47 -7.94
N ARG A 212 -9.17 -16.99 -8.56
CA ARG A 212 -10.53 -17.02 -7.98
C ARG A 212 -11.10 -18.42 -8.15
N MET A 213 -11.38 -19.09 -7.04
CA MET A 213 -11.99 -20.44 -7.04
C MET A 213 -13.53 -20.39 -6.97
N SER A 214 -14.11 -19.21 -6.71
CA SER A 214 -15.55 -19.02 -6.55
C SER A 214 -15.97 -17.63 -7.06
N PRO A 215 -17.17 -17.50 -7.66
CA PRO A 215 -17.73 -16.20 -8.03
C PRO A 215 -18.09 -15.31 -6.82
N PHE A 216 -18.04 -15.87 -5.60
CA PHE A 216 -18.25 -15.15 -4.34
C PHE A 216 -16.94 -14.82 -3.61
N ASP A 217 -15.77 -15.03 -4.24
CA ASP A 217 -14.48 -14.60 -3.70
C ASP A 217 -14.20 -13.14 -4.07
N PHE A 218 -14.70 -12.24 -3.23
CA PHE A 218 -14.53 -10.78 -3.38
C PHE A 218 -13.25 -10.22 -2.74
N THR A 219 -12.32 -11.08 -2.33
CA THR A 219 -11.06 -10.59 -1.74
C THR A 219 -10.16 -10.01 -2.83
N GLY A 220 -9.34 -8.98 -2.55
CA GLY A 220 -8.39 -8.45 -3.53
C GLY A 220 -7.27 -9.44 -3.91
N ASP A 221 -6.42 -9.03 -4.84
CA ASP A 221 -5.16 -9.73 -5.14
C ASP A 221 -4.15 -9.52 -4.02
N TYR A 222 -3.08 -10.30 -4.03
CA TYR A 222 -2.00 -10.13 -3.08
C TYR A 222 -1.13 -8.95 -3.49
N PHE A 223 -1.42 -7.78 -2.91
CA PHE A 223 -0.64 -6.56 -3.15
C PHE A 223 -0.05 -6.03 -1.83
N TYR A 224 1.24 -6.24 -1.63
CA TYR A 224 1.92 -5.94 -0.38
C TYR A 224 3.27 -5.28 -0.57
N MET A 225 3.67 -4.56 0.47
CA MET A 225 5.04 -4.17 0.70
C MET A 225 5.57 -4.93 1.92
N ILE A 226 6.68 -5.65 1.76
CA ILE A 226 7.32 -6.42 2.83
C ILE A 226 8.56 -5.66 3.32
N PHE A 227 8.57 -5.31 4.59
CA PHE A 227 9.71 -4.72 5.28
C PHE A 227 10.50 -5.84 5.95
N ASP A 228 11.69 -6.12 5.42
CA ASP A 228 12.63 -7.07 6.00
C ASP A 228 13.51 -6.34 7.01
N MET A 229 13.34 -6.65 8.29
CA MET A 229 14.12 -6.05 9.37
C MET A 229 15.52 -6.65 9.42
N SER A 230 16.48 -5.87 9.89
CA SER A 230 17.85 -6.32 10.19
C SER A 230 17.91 -7.48 11.18
N THR A 231 16.88 -7.65 12.01
CA THR A 231 16.73 -8.77 12.95
C THR A 231 16.25 -10.07 12.29
N GLY A 232 15.92 -10.05 10.99
CA GLY A 232 15.33 -11.18 10.25
C GLY A 232 13.80 -11.25 10.34
N GLU A 233 13.16 -10.37 11.12
CA GLU A 233 11.71 -10.29 11.17
C GLU A 233 11.13 -9.62 9.91
N LYS A 234 9.95 -10.08 9.45
CA LYS A 234 9.24 -9.49 8.31
C LYS A 234 7.95 -8.80 8.76
N GLN A 235 7.69 -7.62 8.22
CA GLN A 235 6.41 -6.92 8.40
C GLN A 235 5.77 -6.66 7.04
N ALA A 236 4.49 -7.02 6.89
CA ALA A 236 3.76 -6.81 5.64
C ALA A 236 2.76 -5.65 5.78
N LEU A 237 2.78 -4.75 4.81
CA LEU A 237 1.81 -3.68 4.61
C LEU A 237 0.94 -4.02 3.41
N ASN A 238 -0.38 -4.07 3.60
CA ASN A 238 -1.33 -4.26 2.51
C ASN A 238 -1.52 -2.93 1.74
N LEU A 239 -1.35 -2.99 0.42
CA LEU A 239 -1.44 -1.86 -0.50
C LEU A 239 -2.75 -1.83 -1.32
N GLU A 240 -3.67 -2.78 -1.14
CA GLU A 240 -4.94 -2.92 -1.90
C GLU A 240 -5.79 -1.65 -1.97
N LYS A 241 -5.68 -0.75 -0.98
CA LYS A 241 -6.44 0.51 -0.91
C LYS A 241 -5.60 1.75 -1.19
N MET A 242 -4.37 1.58 -1.67
CA MET A 242 -3.47 2.66 -2.02
C MET A 242 -3.56 2.90 -3.53
N ASP A 243 -3.86 4.14 -3.92
CA ASP A 243 -3.80 4.55 -5.31
C ASP A 243 -2.34 4.67 -5.81
N SER A 244 -2.14 4.64 -7.13
CA SER A 244 -0.82 4.61 -7.76
C SER A 244 0.04 5.82 -7.39
N SER A 245 -0.53 7.03 -7.46
CA SER A 245 0.19 8.27 -7.12
C SER A 245 0.67 8.26 -5.67
N ARG A 246 -0.20 7.82 -4.74
CA ARG A 246 0.15 7.70 -3.33
C ARG A 246 1.21 6.63 -3.09
N LEU A 247 1.20 5.53 -3.85
CA LEU A 247 2.25 4.51 -3.76
C LEU A 247 3.58 5.04 -4.26
N GLU A 248 3.59 5.75 -5.39
CA GLU A 248 4.81 6.39 -5.93
C GLU A 248 5.42 7.35 -4.91
N SER A 249 4.66 8.32 -4.38
CA SER A 249 5.18 9.24 -3.36
C SER A 249 5.62 8.50 -2.09
N PHE A 250 4.94 7.41 -1.71
CA PHE A 250 5.34 6.60 -0.55
C PHE A 250 6.67 5.90 -0.79
N VAL A 251 6.88 5.32 -1.97
CA VAL A 251 8.14 4.68 -2.35
C VAL A 251 9.29 5.69 -2.38
N PHE A 252 9.08 6.89 -2.94
CA PHE A 252 10.06 7.98 -2.87
C PHE A 252 10.36 8.39 -1.42
N PHE A 253 9.34 8.49 -0.58
CA PHE A 253 9.51 8.76 0.84
C PHE A 253 10.36 7.68 1.54
N LEU A 254 10.14 6.39 1.24
CA LEU A 254 10.94 5.31 1.81
C LEU A 254 12.41 5.39 1.36
N SER A 255 12.66 5.60 0.06
CA SER A 255 14.02 5.85 -0.45
C SER A 255 14.66 7.07 0.19
N SER A 256 13.89 8.12 0.53
CA SER A 256 14.41 9.33 1.21
C SER A 256 14.97 9.03 2.61
N LYS A 257 14.51 7.94 3.23
CA LYS A 257 15.00 7.40 4.50
C LYS A 257 16.13 6.39 4.33
N ASN A 258 16.74 6.35 3.14
CA ASN A 258 17.83 5.45 2.78
C ASN A 258 17.44 3.97 2.72
N MET A 259 16.15 3.64 2.65
CA MET A 259 15.71 2.27 2.39
C MET A 259 15.85 1.95 0.90
N ILE A 260 16.20 0.70 0.63
CA ILE A 260 16.23 0.14 -0.72
C ILE A 260 14.86 -0.49 -0.98
N VAL A 261 14.20 -0.06 -2.07
CA VAL A 261 12.89 -0.63 -2.47
C VAL A 261 13.11 -1.53 -3.67
N GLU A 262 12.96 -2.84 -3.48
CA GLU A 262 13.01 -3.86 -4.53
C GLU A 262 11.63 -3.97 -5.20
N ASP A 263 11.61 -3.85 -6.52
CA ASP A 263 10.45 -4.07 -7.37
C ASP A 263 10.82 -5.07 -8.48
N GLN A 264 11.05 -6.32 -8.08
CA GLN A 264 11.56 -7.35 -8.99
C GLN A 264 10.59 -7.67 -10.14
N ASN A 265 9.30 -7.40 -9.94
CA ASN A 265 8.25 -7.73 -10.90
C ASN A 265 7.86 -6.53 -11.78
N GLY A 266 8.46 -5.35 -11.60
CA GLY A 266 8.13 -4.16 -12.40
C GLY A 266 6.74 -3.58 -12.11
N VAL A 267 6.26 -3.69 -10.87
CA VAL A 267 4.94 -3.18 -10.47
C VAL A 267 4.88 -1.67 -10.63
N LEU A 268 5.93 -0.93 -10.25
CA LEU A 268 5.99 0.52 -10.37
C LEU A 268 5.99 0.98 -11.82
N GLU A 269 6.65 0.23 -12.71
CA GLU A 269 6.66 0.49 -14.14
C GLU A 269 5.25 0.32 -14.74
N ALA A 270 4.60 -0.82 -14.46
CA ALA A 270 3.22 -1.07 -14.89
C ALA A 270 2.24 0.00 -14.37
N LEU A 271 2.38 0.42 -13.10
CA LEU A 271 1.59 1.52 -12.54
C LEU A 271 1.86 2.85 -13.22
N GLY A 272 3.13 3.15 -13.53
CA GLY A 272 3.53 4.34 -14.26
C GLY A 272 2.91 4.40 -15.66
N HIS A 273 2.72 3.24 -16.31
CA HIS A 273 2.05 3.12 -17.62
C HIS A 273 0.51 3.13 -17.52
N HIS A 274 -0.02 3.23 -16.29
CA HIS A 274 -1.45 3.17 -16.00
C HIS A 274 -2.09 1.85 -16.42
N GLU A 275 -1.29 0.78 -16.39
CA GLU A 275 -1.75 -0.56 -16.74
C GLU A 275 -2.54 -1.18 -15.58
N ASN A 276 -3.45 -2.08 -15.95
CA ASN A 276 -4.15 -2.90 -14.98
C ASN A 276 -3.20 -4.00 -14.47
N LEU A 277 -2.81 -3.95 -13.19
CA LEU A 277 -1.90 -4.95 -12.61
C LEU A 277 -2.43 -6.38 -12.73
N PHE A 278 -3.75 -6.59 -12.62
CA PHE A 278 -4.32 -7.92 -12.77
C PHE A 278 -4.10 -8.45 -14.18
N GLU A 279 -4.40 -7.65 -15.20
CA GLU A 279 -4.22 -8.05 -16.60
C GLU A 279 -2.73 -8.21 -16.96
N HIS A 280 -1.89 -7.27 -16.52
CA HIS A 280 -0.45 -7.29 -16.77
C HIS A 280 0.20 -8.58 -16.23
N PHE A 281 -0.10 -8.94 -14.98
CA PHE A 281 0.52 -10.09 -14.32
C PHE A 281 -0.25 -11.41 -14.49
N ALA A 282 -1.48 -11.40 -15.00
CA ALA A 282 -2.21 -12.63 -15.31
C ALA A 282 -1.56 -13.43 -16.45
N ASN A 283 -0.95 -12.75 -17.43
CA ASN A 283 -0.35 -13.38 -18.61
C ASN A 283 1.09 -13.88 -18.41
N VAL A 284 1.72 -13.54 -17.29
CA VAL A 284 3.11 -13.92 -16.97
C VAL A 284 3.16 -15.28 -16.23
N GLY A 285 2.00 -15.82 -15.85
CA GLY A 285 1.85 -17.06 -15.08
C GLY A 285 1.53 -18.33 -15.86
N GLU A 286 1.66 -18.33 -17.20
CA GLU A 286 1.60 -19.55 -18.03
C GLU A 286 2.99 -20.06 -18.43
#